data_AF-A0A8T3NEU1-F1
#
_entry.id   AF-A0A8T3NEU1-F1
#
_cell.length_a   1.000
_cell.length_b   1.000
_cell.length_c   1.000
_cell.angle_alpha   90.00
_cell.angle_beta   90.00
_cell.angle_gamma   90.00
#
_symmetry.space_group_name_H-M   'P 1'
#
loop_
_entity.id
_entity.type
_entity.pdbx_description
1 polymer ?
#
loop_
_entity_poly.entity_id
_entity_poly.type
_entity_poly.pdbx_seq_one_letter_code
_entity_poly.pdbx_strand_id
1 'polypeptide(L)'
;MPEGEGQATGQGSTTVEHRNAEGAGASVTVNQGEELVPISRVRDLQSTNDRLRTRIGELEGQLGGAGEAAQTAQRAADEARQLALGEHRRALIAENRGQIVEELVQGNTTDELQASVERARGAFSRIAAQTRQQLAEQRVPAGTPARSRDLTPEQLAALSPTEKIARGLADRA
;
A
#
# COMPACT_ATOMS: atom_id res chain seq x y z
N MET A 1 -3.65 -3.55 -33.75
CA MET A 1 -3.52 -5.01 -33.84
C MET A 1 -3.94 -5.60 -32.50
N PRO A 2 -5.21 -6.01 -32.30
CA PRO A 2 -5.64 -6.79 -31.16
C PRO A 2 -5.99 -8.23 -31.58
N GLU A 3 -5.32 -9.21 -31.00
CA GLU A 3 -5.67 -10.64 -31.03
C GLU A 3 -6.14 -10.95 -29.59
N GLY A 4 -7.35 -11.43 -29.34
CA GLY A 4 -7.85 -12.76 -29.70
C GLY A 4 -7.97 -13.55 -28.39
N GLU A 5 -9.13 -13.54 -27.74
CA GLU A 5 -10.06 -14.69 -27.64
C GLU A 5 -9.65 -15.77 -26.61
N GLY A 6 -10.59 -16.15 -25.74
CA GLY A 6 -10.44 -17.35 -24.91
C GLY A 6 -11.23 -17.39 -23.60
N GLN A 7 -12.56 -17.28 -23.66
CA GLN A 7 -13.44 -17.70 -22.57
C GLN A 7 -13.50 -19.24 -22.51
N ALA A 8 -13.40 -19.83 -21.31
CA ALA A 8 -13.70 -21.24 -21.08
C ALA A 8 -14.68 -21.38 -19.91
N THR A 9 -15.97 -21.52 -20.26
CA THR A 9 -17.04 -21.98 -19.40
C THR A 9 -17.13 -23.51 -19.50
N GLY A 10 -17.03 -24.21 -18.36
CA GLY A 10 -17.20 -25.66 -18.28
C GLY A 10 -18.37 -26.04 -17.39
N GLN A 11 -19.59 -26.01 -17.94
CA GLN A 11 -20.76 -26.65 -17.36
C GLN A 11 -20.85 -28.08 -17.90
N GLY A 12 -20.60 -29.07 -17.05
CA GLY A 12 -20.84 -30.48 -17.36
C GLY A 12 -22.17 -30.95 -16.79
N SER A 13 -23.25 -30.75 -17.56
CA SER A 13 -24.53 -31.44 -17.36
C SER A 13 -24.57 -32.64 -18.32
N THR A 14 -24.67 -33.85 -17.78
CA THR A 14 -24.91 -35.05 -18.59
C THR A 14 -26.16 -35.75 -18.09
N THR A 15 -27.26 -35.43 -18.76
CA THR A 15 -28.47 -36.25 -18.91
C THR A 15 -28.11 -37.56 -19.61
N VAL A 16 -28.51 -38.69 -19.06
CA VAL A 16 -28.56 -39.97 -19.77
C VAL A 16 -29.98 -40.51 -19.67
N GLU A 17 -30.76 -40.26 -20.72
CA GLU A 17 -31.97 -41.03 -21.02
C GLU A 17 -31.57 -42.37 -21.63
N HIS A 18 -31.94 -43.48 -20.99
CA HIS A 18 -32.03 -44.77 -21.65
C HIS A 18 -33.46 -45.29 -21.56
N ARG A 19 -34.16 -45.23 -22.69
CA ARG A 19 -35.38 -46.00 -22.97
C ARG A 19 -35.01 -47.48 -22.97
N ASN A 20 -35.79 -48.31 -22.28
CA ASN A 20 -35.90 -49.72 -22.64
C ASN A 20 -37.27 -50.27 -22.28
N ALA A 21 -37.71 -51.14 -23.17
CA ALA A 21 -39.07 -51.54 -23.45
C ALA A 21 -39.72 -52.41 -22.37
N GLU A 22 -41.05 -52.37 -22.39
CA GLU A 22 -41.97 -53.27 -21.73
C GLU A 22 -41.63 -54.74 -22.05
N GLY A 23 -41.45 -55.54 -21.00
CA GLY A 23 -41.28 -56.98 -21.06
C GLY A 23 -42.01 -57.59 -19.88
N ALA A 24 -43.06 -58.34 -20.19
CA ALA A 24 -44.02 -58.92 -19.28
C ALA A 24 -43.40 -59.84 -18.20
N GLY A 25 -44.04 -59.81 -17.02
CA GLY A 25 -44.22 -60.98 -16.16
C GLY A 25 -42.97 -61.74 -15.72
N ALA A 26 -42.26 -61.20 -14.74
CA ALA A 26 -41.46 -62.02 -13.85
C ALA A 26 -41.77 -61.59 -12.41
N SER A 27 -42.46 -62.50 -11.71
CA SER A 27 -42.62 -62.58 -10.26
C SER A 27 -41.76 -61.58 -9.47
N VAL A 28 -42.41 -60.58 -8.87
CA VAL A 28 -41.85 -59.86 -7.73
C VAL A 28 -41.79 -60.85 -6.58
N THR A 29 -40.73 -61.65 -6.57
CA THR A 29 -40.38 -62.52 -5.46
C THR A 29 -39.79 -61.61 -4.40
N VAL A 30 -40.66 -61.11 -3.52
CA VAL A 30 -40.29 -60.56 -2.21
C VAL A 30 -39.70 -61.72 -1.40
N ASN A 31 -38.42 -62.03 -1.59
CA ASN A 31 -37.69 -63.03 -0.81
C ASN A 31 -36.68 -62.34 0.09
N GLN A 32 -37.13 -62.15 1.33
CA GLN A 32 -36.42 -62.33 2.59
C GLN A 32 -34.89 -62.30 2.55
N GLY A 33 -34.36 -61.27 3.20
CA GLY A 33 -32.97 -61.19 3.61
C GLY A 33 -32.68 -59.82 4.20
N GLU A 34 -33.41 -59.41 5.24
CA GLU A 34 -32.77 -58.56 6.25
C GLU A 34 -31.59 -59.38 6.78
N GLU A 35 -30.44 -59.30 6.11
CA GLU A 35 -29.21 -59.93 6.56
C GLU A 35 -28.84 -59.20 7.84
N LEU A 36 -29.36 -59.72 8.96
CA LEU A 36 -29.07 -59.25 10.30
C LEU A 36 -27.56 -59.21 10.44
N VAL A 37 -27.02 -57.99 10.38
CA VAL A 37 -25.59 -57.76 10.54
C VAL A 37 -25.19 -58.42 11.85
N PRO A 38 -24.22 -59.36 11.84
CA PRO A 38 -23.79 -60.02 13.06
C PRO A 38 -23.48 -58.97 14.13
N ILE A 39 -23.97 -59.16 15.35
CA ILE A 39 -23.84 -58.19 16.45
C ILE A 39 -22.36 -57.79 16.69
N SER A 40 -21.42 -58.72 16.44
CA SER A 40 -19.98 -58.46 16.46
C SER A 40 -19.56 -57.37 15.46
N ARG A 41 -20.04 -57.44 14.22
CA ARG A 41 -19.75 -56.45 13.18
C ARG A 41 -20.35 -55.09 13.51
N VAL A 42 -21.55 -55.05 14.10
CA VAL A 42 -22.14 -53.79 14.58
C VAL A 42 -21.27 -53.16 15.67
N ARG A 43 -20.77 -53.97 16.61
CA ARG A 43 -19.86 -53.52 17.69
C ARG A 43 -18.52 -53.01 17.15
N ASP A 44 -17.95 -53.68 16.16
CA ASP A 44 -16.69 -53.27 15.53
C ASP A 44 -16.84 -51.95 14.76
N LEU A 45 -17.96 -51.80 14.05
CA LEU A 45 -18.31 -50.57 13.34
C LEU A 45 -18.55 -49.40 14.32
N GLN A 46 -19.17 -49.65 15.47
CA GLN A 46 -19.32 -48.65 16.52
C GLN A 46 -17.96 -48.23 17.09
N SER A 47 -17.09 -49.19 17.44
CA SER A 47 -15.74 -48.89 17.92
C SER A 47 -14.92 -48.10 16.89
N THR A 48 -15.07 -48.42 15.60
CA THR A 48 -14.40 -47.70 14.52
C THR A 48 -14.94 -46.28 14.38
N ASN A 49 -16.26 -46.09 14.44
CA ASN A 49 -16.88 -44.76 14.42
C ASN A 49 -16.43 -43.90 15.60
N ASP A 50 -16.35 -44.46 16.80
CA ASP A 50 -15.90 -43.71 17.98
C ASP A 50 -14.44 -43.27 17.82
N ARG A 51 -13.56 -44.14 17.32
CA ARG A 51 -12.17 -43.77 17.01
C ARG A 51 -12.09 -42.67 15.95
N LEU A 52 -12.89 -42.78 14.88
CA LEU A 52 -12.92 -41.78 13.82
C LEU A 52 -13.41 -40.43 14.35
N ARG A 53 -14.45 -40.41 15.19
CA ARG A 53 -14.96 -39.19 15.82
C ARG A 53 -13.91 -38.53 16.72
N THR A 54 -13.22 -39.31 17.54
CA THR A 54 -12.11 -38.79 18.34
C THR A 54 -11.00 -38.22 17.45
N ARG A 55 -10.63 -38.92 16.38
CA ARG A 55 -9.59 -38.45 15.46
C ARG A 55 -10.00 -37.19 14.70
N ILE A 56 -11.27 -37.07 14.29
CA ILE A 56 -11.82 -35.86 13.66
C ILE A 56 -11.70 -34.69 14.63
N GLY A 57 -12.17 -34.83 15.87
CA GLY A 57 -12.07 -33.76 16.87
C GLY A 57 -10.62 -33.34 17.18
N GLU A 58 -9.70 -34.31 17.22
CA GLU A 58 -8.26 -34.01 17.39
C GLU A 58 -7.70 -33.22 16.20
N LEU A 59 -8.00 -33.64 14.96
CA LEU A 59 -7.55 -32.97 13.74
C LEU A 59 -8.15 -31.58 13.59
N GLU A 60 -9.43 -31.42 13.93
CA GLU A 60 -10.11 -30.11 13.95
C GLU A 60 -9.46 -29.17 14.98
N GLY A 61 -9.13 -29.68 16.17
CA GLY A 61 -8.39 -28.91 17.18
C GLY A 61 -7.00 -28.51 16.71
N GLN A 62 -6.26 -29.41 16.07
CA GLN A 62 -4.95 -29.11 15.49
C GLN A 62 -5.03 -28.07 14.37
N LEU A 63 -6.03 -28.16 13.50
CA LEU A 63 -6.25 -27.23 12.40
C LEU A 63 -6.67 -25.85 12.90
N GLY A 64 -7.52 -25.80 13.94
CA GLY A 64 -7.86 -24.56 14.63
C GLY A 64 -6.63 -23.88 15.23
N GLY A 65 -5.83 -24.62 16.01
CA GLY A 65 -4.61 -24.09 16.62
C GLY A 65 -3.56 -23.64 15.59
N ALA A 66 -3.38 -24.40 14.51
CA ALA A 66 -2.49 -24.02 13.42
C ALA A 66 -2.98 -22.76 12.68
N GLY A 67 -4.29 -22.62 12.51
CA GLY A 67 -4.90 -21.43 11.91
C GLY A 67 -4.69 -20.16 12.74
N GLU A 68 -4.85 -20.25 14.07
CA GLU A 68 -4.59 -19.14 14.98
C GLU A 68 -3.11 -18.74 15.00
N ALA A 69 -2.21 -19.74 15.02
CA ALA A 69 -0.77 -19.51 14.95
C ALA A 69 -0.38 -18.83 13.63
N ALA A 70 -0.92 -19.29 12.50
CA ALA A 70 -0.66 -18.70 11.19
C ALA A 70 -1.15 -17.24 11.10
N GLN A 71 -2.34 -16.94 11.62
CA GLN A 71 -2.85 -15.56 11.66
C GLN A 71 -1.97 -14.65 12.54
N THR A 72 -1.51 -15.16 13.69
CA THR A 72 -0.64 -14.41 14.59
C THR A 72 0.71 -14.12 13.94
N ALA A 73 1.31 -15.13 13.30
CA ALA A 73 2.55 -14.99 12.56
C ALA A 73 2.42 -14.02 11.38
N GLN A 74 1.29 -14.07 10.66
CA GLN A 74 1.02 -13.15 9.55
C GLN A 74 0.94 -11.69 10.03
N ARG A 75 0.20 -11.42 11.12
CA ARG A 75 0.12 -10.06 11.69
C ARG A 75 1.49 -9.55 12.12
N ALA A 76 2.27 -10.38 12.81
CA ALA A 76 3.62 -10.01 13.24
C ALA A 76 4.55 -9.73 12.03
N ALA A 77 4.45 -10.52 10.96
CA ALA A 77 5.21 -10.31 9.74
C ALA A 77 4.81 -9.01 9.03
N ASP A 78 3.51 -8.70 8.99
CA ASP A 78 3.00 -7.46 8.41
C ASP A 78 3.46 -6.23 9.20
N GLU A 79 3.40 -6.27 10.53
CA GLU A 79 3.90 -5.21 11.40
C GLU A 79 5.41 -5.00 11.22
N ALA A 80 6.20 -6.07 11.22
CA ALA A 80 7.65 -5.99 11.01
C ALA A 80 7.99 -5.41 9.63
N ARG A 81 7.24 -5.80 8.58
CA ARG A 81 7.40 -5.26 7.23
C ARG A 81 7.11 -3.75 7.19
N GLN A 82 6.03 -3.29 7.82
CA GLN A 82 5.69 -1.88 7.86
C GLN A 82 6.75 -1.05 8.60
N LEU A 83 7.28 -1.56 9.72
CA LEU A 83 8.38 -0.93 10.43
C LEU A 83 9.63 -0.83 9.54
N ALA A 84 10.03 -1.92 8.89
CA ALA A 84 11.20 -1.94 8.01
C ALA A 84 11.08 -0.95 6.84
N LEU A 85 9.91 -0.87 6.20
CA LEU A 85 9.64 0.10 5.14
C LEU A 85 9.65 1.55 5.66
N GLY A 86 9.13 1.78 6.86
CA GLY A 86 9.20 3.07 7.54
C GLY A 86 10.63 3.52 7.79
N GLU A 87 11.48 2.65 8.33
CA GLU A 87 12.91 2.93 8.52
C GLU A 87 13.61 3.21 7.19
N HIS A 88 13.35 2.38 6.18
CA HIS A 88 13.95 2.53 4.85
C HIS A 88 13.56 3.87 4.21
N ARG A 89 12.28 4.25 4.31
CA ARG A 89 11.80 5.56 3.84
C ARG A 89 12.53 6.70 4.54
N ARG A 90 12.70 6.63 5.87
CA ARG A 90 13.43 7.67 6.63
C ARG A 90 14.90 7.76 6.19
N ALA A 91 15.56 6.64 5.97
CA ALA A 91 16.93 6.61 5.46
C ALA A 91 17.03 7.27 4.08
N LEU A 92 16.15 6.90 3.14
CA LEU A 92 16.12 7.50 1.79
C LEU A 92 15.89 9.01 1.83
N ILE A 93 15.01 9.50 2.70
CA ILE A 93 14.77 10.94 2.86
C ILE A 93 16.02 11.65 3.41
N ALA A 94 16.67 11.06 4.43
CA ALA A 94 17.87 11.63 5.02
C ALA A 94 19.04 11.70 4.03
N GLU A 95 19.24 10.67 3.21
CA GLU A 95 20.29 10.61 2.17
C GLU A 95 20.09 11.66 1.07
N ASN A 96 18.83 11.99 0.75
CA ASN A 96 18.48 12.88 -0.36
C ASN A 96 18.04 14.28 0.11
N ARG A 97 18.32 14.62 1.36
CA ARG A 97 17.82 15.86 1.99
C ARG A 97 18.22 17.09 1.17
N GLY A 98 17.22 17.95 0.92
CA GLY A 98 17.41 19.17 0.12
C GLY A 98 17.47 18.98 -1.39
N GLN A 99 17.23 17.75 -1.89
CA GLN A 99 17.16 17.45 -3.33
C GLN A 99 15.84 16.80 -3.76
N ILE A 100 14.94 16.55 -2.81
CA ILE A 100 13.65 15.90 -3.02
C ILE A 100 12.55 16.62 -2.24
N VAL A 101 11.30 16.39 -2.65
CA VAL A 101 10.10 16.77 -1.88
C VAL A 101 9.69 15.57 -1.03
N GLU A 102 9.85 15.67 0.29
CA GLU A 102 9.68 14.54 1.24
C GLU A 102 8.27 13.92 1.18
N GLU A 103 7.25 14.76 0.99
CA GLU A 103 5.84 14.34 0.87
C GLU A 103 5.57 13.43 -0.34
N LEU A 104 6.42 13.47 -1.38
CA LEU A 104 6.26 12.66 -2.58
C LEU A 104 6.91 11.28 -2.47
N VAL A 105 7.69 11.00 -1.42
CA VAL A 105 8.30 9.70 -1.20
C VAL A 105 7.30 8.78 -0.52
N GLN A 106 6.62 7.91 -1.26
CA GLN A 106 5.57 7.01 -0.75
C GLN A 106 5.63 5.66 -1.47
N GLY A 107 5.27 4.58 -0.77
CA GLY A 107 5.23 3.23 -1.33
C GLY A 107 5.03 2.15 -0.26
N ASN A 108 4.49 1.01 -0.68
CA ASN A 108 4.28 -0.18 0.15
C ASN A 108 5.35 -1.26 -0.08
N THR A 109 6.29 -0.98 -0.98
CA THR A 109 7.42 -1.85 -1.30
C THR A 109 8.70 -1.01 -1.45
N THR A 110 9.84 -1.67 -1.36
CA THR A 110 11.16 -1.05 -1.56
C THR A 110 11.26 -0.43 -2.96
N ASP A 111 10.77 -1.12 -3.98
CA ASP A 111 10.83 -0.67 -5.38
C ASP A 111 9.94 0.57 -5.60
N GLU A 112 8.73 0.56 -5.02
CA GLU A 112 7.83 1.73 -5.06
C GLU A 112 8.47 2.94 -4.37
N LEU A 113 9.12 2.73 -3.22
CA LEU A 113 9.83 3.79 -2.51
C LEU A 113 10.96 4.37 -3.37
N GLN A 114 11.79 3.54 -4.01
CA GLN A 114 12.86 4.02 -4.89
C GLN A 114 12.30 4.81 -6.09
N ALA A 115 11.29 4.27 -6.76
CA ALA A 115 10.63 4.98 -7.87
C ALA A 115 9.98 6.30 -7.41
N SER A 116 9.48 6.36 -6.18
CA SER A 116 8.93 7.59 -5.60
C SER A 116 10.02 8.65 -5.35
N VAL A 117 11.22 8.24 -4.92
CA VAL A 117 12.37 9.16 -4.73
C VAL A 117 12.79 9.78 -6.06
N GLU A 118 12.84 9.00 -7.15
CA GLU A 118 13.16 9.53 -8.48
C GLU A 118 12.14 10.57 -8.94
N ARG A 119 10.84 10.30 -8.75
CA ARG A 119 9.77 11.25 -9.04
C ARG A 119 9.88 12.51 -8.18
N ALA A 120 10.18 12.35 -6.89
CA ALA A 120 10.35 13.46 -5.96
C ALA A 120 11.55 14.36 -6.35
N ARG A 121 12.66 13.76 -6.79
CA ARG A 121 13.85 14.48 -7.28
C ARG A 121 13.54 15.25 -8.57
N GLY A 122 12.80 14.63 -9.49
CA GLY A 122 12.35 15.29 -10.73
C GLY A 122 11.41 16.46 -10.45
N ALA A 123 10.51 16.34 -9.48
CA ALA A 123 9.65 17.43 -9.04
C ALA A 123 10.46 18.58 -8.43
N PHE A 124 11.37 18.27 -7.51
CA PHE A 124 12.25 19.26 -6.89
C PHE A 124 13.07 20.04 -7.93
N SER A 125 13.68 19.34 -8.89
CA SER A 125 14.49 19.96 -9.95
C SER A 125 13.68 20.93 -10.81
N ARG A 126 12.44 20.56 -11.16
CA ARG A 126 11.52 21.43 -11.92
C ARG A 126 11.14 22.67 -11.12
N ILE A 127 10.76 22.52 -9.86
CA ILE A 127 10.41 23.64 -8.97
C ILE A 127 11.62 24.57 -8.82
N ALA A 128 12.80 24.03 -8.53
CA ALA A 128 14.01 24.81 -8.37
C ALA A 128 14.37 25.61 -9.64
N ALA A 129 14.21 25.00 -10.82
CA ALA A 129 14.42 25.70 -12.09
C ALA A 129 13.41 26.84 -12.29
N GLN A 130 12.11 26.56 -12.08
CA GLN A 130 11.04 27.54 -12.22
C GLN A 130 11.21 28.72 -11.24
N THR A 131 11.53 28.46 -9.98
CA THR A 131 11.78 29.51 -8.98
C THR A 131 12.98 30.37 -9.35
N ARG A 132 14.08 29.77 -9.86
CA ARG A 132 15.24 30.54 -10.33
C ARG A 132 14.88 31.44 -11.51
N GLN A 133 14.10 30.94 -12.46
CA GLN A 133 13.64 31.75 -13.59
C GLN A 133 12.76 32.91 -13.13
N GLN A 134 11.81 32.65 -12.23
CA GLN A 134 10.94 33.68 -11.66
C GLN A 134 11.72 34.74 -10.88
N LEU A 135 12.73 34.35 -10.10
CA LEU A 135 13.60 35.31 -9.40
C LEU A 135 14.41 36.18 -10.38
N ALA A 136 14.85 35.61 -11.49
CA ALA A 136 15.57 36.37 -12.52
C ALA A 136 14.66 37.38 -13.25
N GLU A 137 13.39 37.05 -13.42
CA GLU A 137 12.38 37.92 -14.05
C GLU A 137 11.81 38.97 -13.08
N GLN A 138 11.80 38.68 -11.77
CA GLN A 138 11.49 39.66 -10.74
C GLN A 138 12.61 40.70 -10.63
N ARG A 139 12.45 41.82 -11.34
CA ARG A 139 13.18 43.05 -11.01
C ARG A 139 12.79 43.47 -9.60
N VAL A 140 13.63 43.16 -8.63
CA VAL A 140 13.55 43.77 -7.30
C VAL A 140 13.65 45.28 -7.53
N PRO A 141 12.61 46.07 -7.19
CA PRO A 141 12.72 47.52 -7.26
C PRO A 141 13.96 47.89 -6.47
N ALA A 142 14.86 48.68 -7.07
CA ALA A 142 16.01 49.19 -6.35
C ALA A 142 15.46 49.77 -5.04
N GLY A 143 15.87 49.18 -3.91
CA GLY A 143 15.50 49.68 -2.59
C GLY A 143 15.80 51.17 -2.52
N THR A 144 15.14 51.86 -1.58
CA THR A 144 15.22 53.31 -1.35
C THR A 144 16.53 53.89 -1.89
N PRO A 145 16.48 54.88 -2.82
CA PRO A 145 17.67 55.43 -3.43
C PRO A 145 18.69 55.73 -2.33
N ALA A 146 19.95 55.32 -2.55
CA ALA A 146 21.02 55.57 -1.60
C ALA A 146 20.91 57.02 -1.13
N ARG A 147 20.75 57.24 0.20
CA ARG A 147 20.59 58.59 0.77
C ARG A 147 21.64 59.48 0.13
N SER A 148 21.17 60.61 -0.38
CA SER A 148 21.87 61.53 -1.27
C SER A 148 23.40 61.48 -1.12
N ARG A 149 24.06 61.07 -2.20
CA ARG A 149 25.51 60.91 -2.36
C ARG A 149 26.29 62.23 -2.31
N ASP A 150 25.65 63.32 -1.91
CA ASP A 150 26.14 64.69 -2.12
C ASP A 150 27.09 65.17 -1.02
N LEU A 151 27.12 64.49 0.13
CA LEU A 151 27.97 64.83 1.26
C LEU A 151 28.76 63.60 1.73
N THR A 152 30.07 63.78 1.91
CA THR A 152 30.92 62.79 2.56
C THR A 152 30.54 62.62 4.04
N PRO A 153 30.84 61.48 4.68
CA PRO A 153 30.53 61.26 6.11
C PRO A 153 31.10 62.34 7.04
N GLU A 154 32.26 62.91 6.68
CA GLU A 154 32.92 63.99 7.42
C GLU A 154 32.14 65.32 7.32
N GLN A 155 31.64 65.65 6.14
CA GLN A 155 30.78 66.81 5.93
C GLN A 155 29.43 66.65 6.63
N LEU A 156 28.88 65.42 6.66
CA LEU A 156 27.67 65.13 7.41
C LEU A 156 27.92 65.25 8.92
N ALA A 157 29.09 64.85 9.42
CA ALA A 157 29.45 64.99 10.82
C ALA A 157 29.56 66.46 11.25
N ALA A 158 30.05 67.34 10.35
CA ALA A 158 30.20 68.77 10.57
C ALA A 158 28.88 69.56 10.64
N LEU A 159 27.75 68.99 10.20
CA LEU A 159 26.44 69.62 10.32
C LEU A 159 25.93 69.63 11.77
N SER A 160 25.26 70.72 12.14
CA SER A 160 24.54 70.82 13.40
C SER A 160 23.37 69.83 13.46
N PRO A 161 22.88 69.46 14.66
CA PRO A 161 21.74 68.55 14.80
C PRO A 161 20.48 69.00 14.03
N THR A 162 20.21 70.31 13.99
CA THR A 162 19.08 70.89 13.26
C THR A 162 19.23 70.75 11.74
N GLU A 163 20.44 70.94 11.21
CA GLU A 163 20.72 70.80 9.78
C GLU A 163 20.62 69.35 9.30
N LYS A 164 21.05 68.39 10.15
CA LYS A 164 20.88 66.95 9.88
C LYS A 164 19.41 66.56 9.77
N ILE A 165 18.57 67.09 10.65
CA ILE A 165 17.11 66.84 10.64
C ILE A 165 16.47 67.47 9.40
N ALA A 166 16.76 68.75 9.12
CA ALA A 166 16.23 69.45 7.95
C ALA A 166 16.58 68.73 6.64
N ARG A 167 17.83 68.26 6.49
CA ARG A 167 18.27 67.47 5.32
C ARG A 167 17.52 66.14 5.22
N GLY A 168 17.38 65.39 6.32
CA GLY A 168 16.65 64.12 6.31
C GLY A 168 15.15 64.23 6.06
N LEU A 169 14.58 65.44 6.20
CA LEU A 169 13.21 65.77 5.80
C LEU A 169 13.13 66.21 4.33
N ALA A 170 14.11 67.00 3.87
CA ALA A 170 14.21 67.42 2.46
C ALA A 170 14.44 66.24 1.51
N ASP A 171 15.23 65.23 1.90
CA ASP A 171 15.47 64.02 1.10
C ASP A 171 14.25 63.08 1.02
N ARG A 172 13.14 63.38 1.71
CA ARG A 172 11.91 62.57 1.77
C ARG A 172 10.70 63.19 1.07
N ALA A 173 10.79 64.46 0.67
CA ALA A 173 9.76 65.16 -0.11
C ALA A 173 9.97 64.95 -1.61
#